data_AF-A0A935MQT1-F1
#
_entry.id   AF-A0A935MQT1-F1
#
_cell.length_a   1.000
_cell.length_b   1.000
_cell.length_c   1.000
_cell.angle_alpha   90.00
_cell.angle_beta   90.00
_cell.angle_gamma   90.00
#
_symmetry.space_group_name_H-M   'P 1'
#
loop_
_entity.id
_entity.type
_entity.pdbx_description
1 polymer ?
#
loop_
_entity_poly.entity_id
_entity_poly.type
_entity_poly.pdbx_seq_one_letter_code
_entity_poly.pdbx_strand_id
1 'polypeptide(L)' 'MGKRRQIFPDVKPEDRIVGVHLAEGARFFHNDRFIGGVDDPAFARAFFAIWLDARTSAPELRSLLLKRPT' A
#
# COMPACT_ATOMS: atom_id res chain seq x y z
N MET A 1 -10.86 16.32 -1.70
CA MET A 1 -10.67 15.23 -2.68
C MET A 1 -9.40 15.55 -3.50
N GLY A 2 -8.22 15.02 -3.17
CA GLY A 2 -7.02 15.23 -4.02
C GLY A 2 -5.69 15.29 -3.27
N LYS A 3 -4.97 14.16 -3.26
CA LYS A 3 -3.50 14.04 -3.09
C LYS A 3 -2.96 12.70 -3.60
N ARG A 4 -3.81 11.66 -3.73
CA ARG A 4 -3.40 10.31 -4.16
C ARG A 4 -2.67 10.27 -5.51
N ARG A 5 -3.11 11.08 -6.48
CA ARG A 5 -2.61 11.03 -7.86
C ARG A 5 -1.24 11.69 -8.07
N GLN A 6 -0.68 12.33 -7.03
CA GLN A 6 0.65 12.94 -7.07
C GLN A 6 1.74 12.09 -6.44
N ILE A 7 1.38 11.04 -5.68
CA ILE A 7 2.35 10.22 -4.94
C ILE A 7 2.89 9.08 -5.81
N PHE A 8 2.05 8.51 -6.67
CA PHE A 8 2.42 7.33 -7.46
C PHE A 8 2.81 7.74 -8.87
N PRO A 9 4.10 7.59 -9.26
CA PRO A 9 4.53 7.79 -10.64
C PRO A 9 4.05 6.64 -11.54
N ASP A 10 4.23 6.80 -12.84
CA ASP A 10 4.10 5.68 -13.77
C ASP A 10 5.11 4.58 -13.42
N VAL A 11 4.66 3.33 -13.50
CA VAL A 11 5.49 2.14 -13.22
C VAL A 11 5.79 1.39 -14.51
N LYS A 12 7.01 0.87 -14.61
CA LYS A 12 7.46 -0.05 -15.67
C LYS A 12 7.59 -1.47 -15.12
N PRO A 13 7.66 -2.49 -15.99
CA PRO A 13 8.14 -3.80 -15.56
C PRO A 13 9.45 -3.65 -14.78
N GLU A 14 9.63 -4.46 -13.72
CA GLU A 14 10.71 -4.39 -12.72
C GLU A 14 10.60 -3.28 -11.67
N ASP A 15 9.73 -2.28 -11.83
CA ASP A 15 9.52 -1.29 -10.77
C ASP A 15 8.80 -1.88 -9.56
N ARG A 16 9.21 -1.45 -8.38
CA ARG A 16 8.59 -1.84 -7.11
C ARG A 16 8.05 -0.62 -6.39
N ILE A 17 6.77 -0.67 -6.02
CA ILE A 17 6.18 0.24 -5.04
C ILE A 17 6.00 -0.50 -3.72
N VAL A 18 6.50 0.10 -2.64
CA VAL A 18 6.33 -0.40 -1.27
C VAL A 18 5.49 0.59 -0.48
N GLY A 19 4.38 0.10 0.08
CA GLY A 19 3.58 0.82 1.06
C GLY A 19 3.90 0.34 2.47
N VAL A 20 4.24 1.26 3.37
CA VAL A 20 4.45 0.99 4.80
C VAL A 20 3.23 1.49 5.57
N HIS A 21 2.55 0.59 6.27
CA HIS A 21 1.45 0.91 7.17
C HIS A 21 2.01 1.35 8.53
N LEU A 22 1.69 2.57 8.95
CA LEU A 22 2.05 3.12 10.27
C LEU A 22 0.78 3.39 11.09
N ALA A 23 0.93 3.72 12.37
CA ALA A 23 -0.23 4.04 13.21
C ALA A 23 -0.89 5.36 12.78
N GLU A 24 -0.06 6.33 12.38
CA GLU A 24 -0.43 7.68 11.99
C GLU A 24 -0.85 7.81 10.52
N GLY A 25 -0.60 6.80 9.68
CA GLY A 25 -0.85 6.90 8.25
C GLY A 25 -0.10 5.88 7.39
N ALA A 26 0.25 6.28 6.17
CA ALA A 26 0.96 5.45 5.22
C ALA A 26 2.14 6.19 4.58
N ARG A 27 3.26 5.48 4.36
CA ARG A 27 4.42 5.96 3.60
C ARG A 27 4.62 5.10 2.37
N PHE A 28 5.07 5.71 1.27
CA PHE A 28 5.26 5.04 -0.01
C PHE A 28 6.68 5.23 -0.53
N PHE A 29 7.21 4.18 -1.13
CA PHE A 29 8.53 4.13 -1.74
C PHE A 29 8.42 3.55 -3.15
N HIS A 30 9.20 4.08 -4.09
CA HIS A 30 9.38 3.55 -5.45
C HIS A 30 10.87 3.23 -5.62
N ASN A 31 11.20 1.98 -5.91
CA ASN A 31 12.58 1.51 -6.04
C ASN A 31 13.48 2.01 -4.89
N ASP A 32 13.02 1.77 -3.65
CA ASP A 32 13.64 2.18 -2.38
C ASP A 32 13.74 3.70 -2.11
N ARG A 33 13.24 4.54 -3.01
CA ARG A 33 13.15 6.00 -2.82
C ARG A 33 11.80 6.40 -2.25
N PHE A 34 11.79 7.22 -1.20
CA PHE A 34 10.55 7.81 -0.67
C PHE A 34 9.86 8.71 -1.71
N ILE A 35 8.58 8.46 -1.98
CA ILE A 35 7.78 9.22 -2.97
C ILE A 35 6.63 10.00 -2.32
N GLY A 36 6.32 9.74 -1.05
CA GLY A 36 5.32 10.51 -0.32
C GLY A 36 4.64 9.73 0.80
N GLY A 37 3.82 10.44 1.57
CA GLY A 37 3.04 9.86 2.66
C GLY A 37 1.69 10.54 2.81
N VAL A 38 0.78 9.83 3.47
CA VAL A 38 -0.55 10.33 3.82
C VAL A 38 -0.72 10.14 5.32
N ASP A 39 -0.71 11.24 6.07
CA ASP A 39 -0.88 11.28 7.52
C ASP A 39 -2.37 11.21 7.89
N ASP A 40 -3.02 10.12 7.49
CA ASP A 40 -4.42 9.83 7.80
C ASP A 40 -4.56 8.33 8.11
N PRO A 41 -4.79 7.96 9.40
CA PRO A 41 -4.96 6.57 9.80
C PRO A 41 -6.17 5.89 9.15
N ALA A 42 -7.24 6.63 8.86
CA ALA A 42 -8.42 6.07 8.21
C ALA A 42 -8.13 5.76 6.74
N PHE A 43 -7.39 6.66 6.07
CA PHE A 43 -6.89 6.38 4.72
C PHE A 43 -5.97 5.15 4.70
N ALA A 44 -5.01 5.06 5.62
CA ALA A 44 -4.10 3.92 5.69
C ALA A 44 -4.87 2.60 5.83
N ARG A 45 -5.78 2.50 6.81
CA ARG A 45 -6.63 1.32 6.97
C ARG A 45 -7.39 0.97 5.70
N ALA A 46 -8.02 1.95 5.06
CA ALA A 46 -8.79 1.71 3.84
C ALA A 46 -7.92 1.29 2.64
N PHE A 47 -6.71 1.85 2.50
CA PHE A 47 -5.80 1.53 1.42
C PHE A 47 -5.27 0.10 1.52
N PHE A 48 -4.75 -0.29 2.68
CA PHE A 48 -4.22 -1.65 2.87
C PHE A 48 -5.34 -2.71 2.92
N ALA A 49 -6.54 -2.33 3.34
CA ALA A 49 -7.72 -3.20 3.30
C ALA A 49 -8.06 -3.70 1.88
N ILE A 50 -7.64 -3.02 0.81
CA ILE A 50 -7.82 -3.49 -0.58
C ILE A 50 -7.32 -4.94 -0.74
N TRP A 51 -6.22 -5.29 -0.07
CA TRP A 51 -5.64 -6.64 -0.11
C TRP A 51 -5.89 -7.45 1.17
N LEU A 52 -6.00 -6.81 2.34
CA LEU A 52 -6.06 -7.52 3.63
C LEU A 52 -7.50 -7.82 4.10
N ASP A 53 -8.50 -7.05 3.65
CA ASP A 53 -9.91 -7.26 4.02
C ASP A 53 -10.42 -8.58 3.42
N ALA A 54 -11.30 -9.28 4.15
CA ALA A 54 -11.90 -10.53 3.70
C ALA A 54 -12.71 -10.38 2.40
N ARG A 55 -13.14 -9.16 2.06
CA ARG A 55 -13.89 -8.82 0.83
C ARG A 55 -12.99 -8.43 -0.35
N THR A 56 -11.68 -8.63 -0.26
CA THR A 56 -10.76 -8.35 -1.37
C THR A 56 -11.11 -9.15 -2.62
N SER A 57 -10.89 -8.57 -3.80
CA SER A 57 -10.99 -9.27 -5.08
C SER A 57 -9.79 -10.18 -5.39
N ALA A 58 -8.76 -10.20 -4.52
CA ALA A 58 -7.56 -11.03 -4.67
C ALA A 58 -7.35 -11.96 -3.45
N PRO A 59 -8.23 -12.97 -3.25
CA PRO A 59 -8.23 -13.81 -2.05
C PRO A 59 -6.96 -14.67 -1.88
N GLU A 60 -6.33 -15.10 -2.97
CA GLU A 60 -5.07 -15.85 -2.94
C GLU A 60 -3.93 -14.96 -2.44
N LEU A 61 -3.82 -13.74 -2.97
CA LEU A 61 -2.82 -12.75 -2.55
C LEU A 61 -2.98 -12.40 -1.07
N ARG A 62 -4.21 -12.19 -0.60
CA ARG A 62 -4.50 -12.00 0.83
C ARG A 62 -3.97 -13.14 1.67
N SER A 63 -4.23 -14.38 1.25
CA SER A 63 -3.79 -15.56 1.99
C SER A 63 -2.27 -15.64 2.05
N LEU A 64 -1.55 -15.22 1.02
CA LEU A 64 -0.08 -15.12 1.05
C LEU A 64 0.40 -14.01 2.00
N LEU A 65 -0.24 -12.84 2.00
CA LEU A 65 0.13 -11.71 2.87
C LEU A 65 -0.15 -11.96 4.36
N LEU A 66 -1.15 -12.78 4.68
CA LEU A 66 -1.49 -13.15 6.06
C LEU A 66 -0.70 -14.35 6.58
N LYS A 67 -0.06 -15.12 5.69
CA LYS A 67 0.85 -16.18 6.11
C LYS A 67 2.10 -15.54 6.69
N ARG A 68 2.40 -15.88 7.93
CA ARG A 68 3.66 -15.51 8.56
C ARG A 68 4.80 -16.19 7.80
N PRO A 69 5.87 -15.49 7.40
CA PRO A 69 7.03 -16.15 6.82
C PRO A 69 7.58 -17.12 7.85
N THR A 70 7.56 -18.42 7.51
CA THR A 70 8.29 -19.49 8.20
C THR A 70 9.77 -19.39 7.94
#